data_AF-A0A947A3Z1-F1
#
_entry.id   AF-A0A947A3Z1-F1
#
_cell.length_a   1.000
_cell.length_b   1.000
_cell.length_c   1.000
_cell.angle_alpha   90.00
_cell.angle_beta   90.00
_cell.angle_gamma   90.00
#
_symmetry.space_group_name_H-M   'P 1'
#
loop_
_entity.id
_entity.type
_entity.pdbx_description
1 polymer ?
#
loop_
_entity_poly.entity_id
_entity_poly.type
_entity_poly.pdbx_seq_one_letter_code
_entity_poly.pdbx_strand_id
1 'polypeptide(L)'
;PKTMMPGDTLQMTMVSEVTNSGFPNSGFGRELVYNGNFFSGGIPEMGYDPGAEINSDEDRRKYDLPEKPEDLPPHDDPKGQRTLLFVDDADLIDFEAVVSTVPSQIAVAPGYLQKEWTEGDRRYFHYIQDTPIQSFFTFVSAEYEVLKDEATLPDGQKVAIEIFHHPKHKYNLDRFLQSYKDGLTYFSETYGNFQFRQMRLLEFPRYAGFAQSFPNTVPFSESFGWVADFSDPNDFDYVYYVTGHELAHQWWGHQITPNNTRGSNLTSEALAEFSALILTERRYGKDNMKRFLKDELDDYLRGRSNEGKKENVFINCNRPYQWYNKGSLILYGLRDLIGEQAMDSALHKFNQEFGLREEPPFPGSSDLYKHLKAATPDSLQYYLDDTWNKITLYDNRAETVEARKVGDEEYEITLKIRSQKLYADETGKESDGTYEADYIDIGVFAADDQDENGRDRVNPLYLEKHRVKPGESTITIRVKGEPEKAGIDPYNKLIDRIPDDNTQDVDIG
;
A
#
# COMPACT_ATOMS: atom_id res chain seq x y z
N PRO A 1 -27.52 15.40 -32.97
CA PRO A 1 -26.70 16.15 -31.99
C PRO A 1 -25.64 16.99 -32.71
N LYS A 2 -25.39 18.23 -32.27
CA LYS A 2 -24.20 18.97 -32.72
C LYS A 2 -22.98 18.42 -31.99
N THR A 3 -21.85 18.31 -32.68
CA THR A 3 -20.56 17.99 -32.04
C THR A 3 -20.24 19.05 -31.00
N MET A 4 -19.88 18.65 -29.80
CA MET A 4 -19.36 19.56 -28.76
C MET A 4 -17.93 19.97 -29.11
N MET A 5 -17.64 21.26 -29.02
CA MET A 5 -16.31 21.84 -29.18
C MET A 5 -15.62 21.94 -27.80
N PRO A 6 -14.27 22.07 -27.75
CA PRO A 6 -13.57 22.31 -26.49
C PRO A 6 -14.14 23.51 -25.74
N GLY A 7 -14.52 23.31 -24.47
CA GLY A 7 -15.14 24.32 -23.61
C GLY A 7 -16.68 24.39 -23.68
N ASP A 8 -17.32 23.62 -24.55
CA ASP A 8 -18.79 23.50 -24.55
C ASP A 8 -19.27 22.75 -23.30
N THR A 9 -20.45 23.12 -22.81
CA THR A 9 -21.12 22.45 -21.68
C THR A 9 -22.45 21.85 -22.10
N LEU A 10 -22.80 20.71 -21.51
CA LEU A 10 -24.06 20.00 -21.74
C LEU A 10 -24.61 19.51 -20.40
N GLN A 11 -25.90 19.72 -20.16
CA GLN A 11 -26.59 19.06 -19.05
C GLN A 11 -27.00 17.65 -19.48
N MET A 12 -26.58 16.65 -18.71
CA MET A 12 -26.97 15.26 -18.89
C MET A 12 -27.85 14.82 -17.72
N THR A 13 -28.93 14.10 -18.02
CA THR A 13 -29.79 13.48 -17.01
C THR A 13 -29.84 11.99 -17.30
N MET A 14 -29.53 11.20 -16.28
CA MET A 14 -29.40 9.76 -16.39
C MET A 14 -30.32 9.11 -15.36
N VAL A 15 -31.05 8.09 -15.81
CA VAL A 15 -31.90 7.29 -14.94
C VAL A 15 -31.45 5.85 -15.13
N SER A 16 -30.81 5.31 -14.09
CA SER A 16 -30.38 3.92 -14.05
C SER A 16 -31.16 3.19 -12.97
N GLU A 17 -31.54 1.96 -13.26
CA GLU A 17 -32.25 1.09 -12.34
C GLU A 17 -31.58 -0.29 -12.36
N VAL A 18 -31.19 -0.77 -11.17
CA VAL A 18 -30.68 -2.12 -10.99
C VAL A 18 -31.67 -2.89 -10.13
N THR A 19 -32.21 -3.99 -10.67
CA THR A 19 -33.13 -4.88 -9.96
C THR A 19 -32.62 -6.31 -9.99
N ASN A 20 -32.45 -6.89 -8.79
CA ASN A 20 -32.07 -8.30 -8.65
C ASN A 20 -33.32 -9.18 -8.69
N SER A 21 -33.77 -9.52 -9.89
CA SER A 21 -34.92 -10.42 -10.12
C SER A 21 -34.46 -11.88 -10.28
N GLY A 22 -34.73 -12.72 -9.28
CA GLY A 22 -34.48 -14.17 -9.34
C GLY A 22 -33.33 -14.66 -8.46
N PHE A 23 -32.74 -15.79 -8.82
CA PHE A 23 -31.57 -16.37 -8.14
C PHE A 23 -30.32 -16.22 -9.03
N PRO A 24 -29.14 -15.95 -8.44
CA PRO A 24 -27.90 -15.83 -9.21
C PRO A 24 -27.53 -17.19 -9.84
N ASN A 25 -26.95 -17.16 -11.06
CA ASN A 25 -26.41 -18.37 -11.70
C ASN A 25 -25.23 -18.97 -10.91
N SER A 26 -24.51 -18.15 -10.13
CA SER A 26 -23.46 -18.57 -9.19
C SER A 26 -23.17 -17.45 -8.19
N GLY A 27 -22.75 -17.81 -6.96
CA GLY A 27 -22.38 -16.84 -5.92
C GLY A 27 -23.58 -16.17 -5.24
N PHE A 28 -23.32 -15.12 -4.48
CA PHE A 28 -24.33 -14.28 -3.82
C PHE A 28 -24.25 -12.87 -4.40
N GLY A 29 -25.39 -12.20 -4.59
CA GLY A 29 -25.42 -10.78 -4.94
C GLY A 29 -24.77 -9.96 -3.82
N ARG A 30 -23.77 -9.16 -4.15
CA ARG A 30 -22.92 -8.44 -3.17
C ARG A 30 -23.28 -6.96 -3.05
N GLU A 31 -23.85 -6.38 -4.10
CA GLU A 31 -24.09 -4.94 -4.23
C GLU A 31 -25.25 -4.44 -3.36
N LEU A 32 -26.30 -5.26 -3.22
CA LEU A 32 -27.50 -4.95 -2.43
C LEU A 32 -27.95 -6.18 -1.66
N VAL A 33 -27.88 -6.12 -0.33
CA VAL A 33 -28.33 -7.16 0.59
C VAL A 33 -29.38 -6.61 1.55
N TYR A 34 -29.95 -7.48 2.41
CA TYR A 34 -31.02 -7.09 3.33
C TYR A 34 -30.65 -5.91 4.24
N ASN A 35 -29.45 -5.92 4.80
CA ASN A 35 -28.91 -4.83 5.62
C ASN A 35 -27.53 -4.43 5.10
N GLY A 36 -27.51 -3.63 4.03
CA GLY A 36 -26.26 -3.16 3.46
C GLY A 36 -26.30 -3.03 1.95
N ASN A 37 -25.58 -2.06 1.43
CA ASN A 37 -25.22 -1.99 0.02
C ASN A 37 -23.80 -1.44 -0.13
N PHE A 38 -23.16 -1.75 -1.25
CA PHE A 38 -22.01 -1.03 -1.76
C PHE A 38 -22.30 -0.79 -3.24
N PHE A 39 -22.50 0.48 -3.61
CA PHE A 39 -22.92 0.82 -4.95
C PHE A 39 -22.00 1.87 -5.56
N SER A 40 -21.29 1.48 -6.62
CA SER A 40 -20.34 2.30 -7.36
C SER A 40 -20.62 2.30 -8.86
N GLY A 41 -21.90 2.24 -9.27
CA GLY A 41 -22.28 2.07 -10.68
C GLY A 41 -23.48 2.91 -11.12
N GLY A 42 -24.08 2.54 -12.24
CA GLY A 42 -25.28 3.19 -12.78
C GLY A 42 -25.06 4.56 -13.41
N ILE A 43 -23.79 4.97 -13.53
CA ILE A 43 -23.34 6.13 -14.29
C ILE A 43 -22.63 5.58 -15.55
N PRO A 44 -22.97 6.04 -16.76
CA PRO A 44 -22.29 5.64 -17.97
C PRO A 44 -20.87 6.22 -18.00
N GLU A 45 -19.93 5.41 -18.45
CA GLU A 45 -18.58 5.84 -18.81
C GLU A 45 -18.57 6.45 -20.21
N MET A 46 -17.67 7.39 -20.46
CA MET A 46 -17.64 8.22 -21.67
C MET A 46 -16.41 7.96 -22.52
N GLY A 47 -16.49 6.94 -23.36
CA GLY A 47 -15.53 6.79 -24.44
C GLY A 47 -15.26 5.34 -24.78
N TYR A 48 -13.98 5.05 -24.97
CA TYR A 48 -13.52 3.72 -25.29
C TYR A 48 -13.12 3.00 -24.01
N ASP A 49 -13.81 1.91 -23.69
CA ASP A 49 -13.45 1.03 -22.58
C ASP A 49 -12.47 -0.05 -23.06
N PRO A 50 -11.16 0.04 -22.74
CA PRO A 50 -10.19 -1.01 -23.08
C PRO A 50 -10.42 -2.30 -22.27
N GLY A 51 -11.15 -2.24 -21.15
CA GLY A 51 -11.54 -3.39 -20.34
C GLY A 51 -12.51 -4.33 -21.05
N ALA A 52 -13.34 -3.80 -21.96
CA ALA A 52 -14.24 -4.58 -22.81
C ALA A 52 -13.55 -5.32 -23.96
N GLU A 53 -12.25 -5.11 -24.18
CA GLU A 53 -11.49 -5.87 -25.19
C GLU A 53 -11.28 -7.34 -24.79
N ILE A 54 -11.12 -8.20 -25.80
CA ILE A 54 -10.64 -9.58 -25.59
C ILE A 54 -9.21 -9.51 -25.02
N ASN A 55 -9.02 -10.03 -23.80
CA ASN A 55 -7.72 -10.01 -23.11
C ASN A 55 -6.86 -11.26 -23.41
N SER A 56 -7.47 -12.40 -23.70
CA SER A 56 -6.76 -13.67 -23.90
C SER A 56 -5.92 -13.65 -25.18
N ASP A 57 -4.61 -13.86 -25.07
CA ASP A 57 -3.71 -13.96 -26.24
C ASP A 57 -4.10 -15.11 -27.17
N GLU A 58 -4.64 -16.21 -26.63
CA GLU A 58 -5.16 -17.33 -27.42
C GLU A 58 -6.37 -16.89 -28.27
N ASP A 59 -7.36 -16.25 -27.64
CA ASP A 59 -8.56 -15.80 -28.35
C ASP A 59 -8.22 -14.70 -29.35
N ARG A 60 -7.33 -13.76 -28.99
CA ARG A 60 -6.88 -12.72 -29.92
C ARG A 60 -6.21 -13.32 -31.15
N ARG A 61 -5.33 -14.32 -30.99
CA ARG A 61 -4.75 -15.06 -32.13
C ARG A 61 -5.81 -15.81 -32.94
N LYS A 62 -6.78 -16.46 -32.29
CA LYS A 62 -7.89 -17.16 -32.94
C LYS A 62 -8.74 -16.23 -33.81
N TYR A 63 -8.88 -14.97 -33.42
CA TYR A 63 -9.66 -13.95 -34.14
C TYR A 63 -8.80 -12.98 -34.97
N ASP A 64 -7.53 -13.31 -35.22
CA ASP A 64 -6.58 -12.47 -35.99
C ASP A 64 -6.45 -11.02 -35.45
N LEU A 65 -6.60 -10.84 -34.14
CA LEU A 65 -6.42 -9.56 -33.45
C LEU A 65 -4.94 -9.35 -33.06
N PRO A 66 -4.41 -8.12 -33.14
CA PRO A 66 -3.08 -7.80 -32.62
C PRO A 66 -2.98 -8.13 -31.13
N GLU A 67 -1.79 -8.50 -30.63
CA GLU A 67 -1.56 -8.65 -29.19
C GLU A 67 -1.95 -7.36 -28.44
N LYS A 68 -2.56 -7.51 -27.27
CA LYS A 68 -2.95 -6.38 -26.45
C LYS A 68 -1.72 -5.83 -25.72
N PRO A 69 -1.42 -4.52 -25.79
CA PRO A 69 -0.38 -3.92 -24.96
C PRO A 69 -0.68 -4.16 -23.48
N GLU A 70 0.31 -4.63 -22.73
CA GLU A 70 0.19 -4.87 -21.29
C GLU A 70 0.57 -3.67 -20.43
N ASP A 71 1.32 -2.76 -21.03
CA ASP A 71 1.89 -1.62 -20.34
C ASP A 71 1.03 -0.40 -20.62
N LEU A 72 0.79 0.40 -19.58
CA LEU A 72 0.27 1.76 -19.74
C LEU A 72 1.26 2.61 -20.58
N PRO A 73 0.81 3.77 -21.10
CA PRO A 73 1.66 4.65 -21.88
C PRO A 73 3.02 4.98 -21.22
N PRO A 74 4.07 5.26 -22.02
CA PRO A 74 5.35 5.73 -21.51
C PRO A 74 5.23 6.98 -20.63
N HIS A 75 6.22 7.23 -19.78
CA HIS A 75 6.23 8.35 -18.83
C HIS A 75 6.12 9.72 -19.49
N ASP A 76 6.61 9.87 -20.72
CA ASP A 76 6.60 11.11 -21.50
C ASP A 76 5.40 11.20 -22.48
N ASP A 77 4.45 10.26 -22.41
CA ASP A 77 3.26 10.30 -23.25
C ASP A 77 2.38 11.51 -22.91
N PRO A 78 2.13 12.44 -23.86
CA PRO A 78 1.37 13.65 -23.57
C PRO A 78 -0.10 13.42 -23.19
N LYS A 79 -0.69 12.29 -23.60
CA LYS A 79 -2.06 11.94 -23.21
C LYS A 79 -2.04 11.34 -21.80
N GLY A 80 -1.17 10.37 -21.55
CA GLY A 80 -1.01 9.72 -20.25
C GLY A 80 -0.75 10.71 -19.12
N GLN A 81 0.13 11.70 -19.33
CA GLN A 81 0.40 12.76 -18.34
C GLN A 81 -0.79 13.68 -18.06
N ARG A 82 -1.78 13.71 -18.95
CA ARG A 82 -2.98 14.54 -18.85
C ARG A 82 -4.23 13.76 -18.43
N THR A 83 -4.10 12.47 -18.20
CA THR A 83 -5.22 11.58 -17.84
C THR A 83 -4.91 11.03 -16.45
N LEU A 84 -5.90 11.00 -15.57
CA LEU A 84 -5.74 10.40 -14.24
C LEU A 84 -5.70 8.87 -14.35
N LEU A 85 -5.01 8.22 -13.42
CA LEU A 85 -4.84 6.78 -13.41
C LEU A 85 -6.17 6.03 -13.20
N PHE A 86 -7.03 6.57 -12.33
CA PHE A 86 -8.26 5.89 -11.91
C PHE A 86 -9.49 6.24 -12.77
N VAL A 87 -9.43 7.36 -13.49
CA VAL A 87 -10.54 7.88 -14.30
C VAL A 87 -9.98 8.58 -15.53
N ASP A 88 -10.57 8.33 -16.70
CA ASP A 88 -10.22 8.99 -17.96
C ASP A 88 -11.36 9.81 -18.58
N ASP A 89 -12.55 9.76 -17.96
CA ASP A 89 -13.76 10.49 -18.36
C ASP A 89 -13.81 11.94 -17.83
N ALA A 90 -13.07 12.23 -16.74
CA ALA A 90 -12.99 13.54 -16.11
C ALA A 90 -11.66 13.69 -15.36
N ASP A 91 -11.19 14.94 -15.23
CA ASP A 91 -10.11 15.26 -14.30
C ASP A 91 -10.66 15.24 -12.86
N LEU A 92 -11.06 16.40 -12.32
CA LEU A 92 -11.76 16.51 -11.04
C LEU A 92 -13.19 17.04 -11.24
N ILE A 93 -14.09 16.64 -10.34
CA ILE A 93 -15.51 17.01 -10.34
C ILE A 93 -15.89 17.74 -9.05
N ASP A 94 -16.81 18.70 -9.17
CA ASP A 94 -17.61 19.17 -8.04
C ASP A 94 -18.66 18.12 -7.70
N PHE A 95 -18.68 17.65 -6.45
CA PHE A 95 -19.56 16.57 -6.02
C PHE A 95 -20.67 17.03 -5.08
N GLU A 96 -21.92 16.80 -5.51
CA GLU A 96 -23.12 16.96 -4.71
C GLU A 96 -24.03 15.73 -4.92
N ALA A 97 -24.54 15.16 -3.83
CA ALA A 97 -25.41 14.00 -3.88
C ALA A 97 -26.57 14.11 -2.89
N VAL A 98 -27.76 13.74 -3.34
CA VAL A 98 -28.90 13.44 -2.47
C VAL A 98 -29.17 11.95 -2.56
N VAL A 99 -28.95 11.24 -1.45
CA VAL A 99 -29.12 9.79 -1.36
C VAL A 99 -30.32 9.49 -0.47
N SER A 100 -31.17 8.56 -0.87
CA SER A 100 -32.28 8.09 -0.04
C SER A 100 -32.20 6.60 0.22
N THR A 101 -32.63 6.18 1.40
CA THR A 101 -32.66 4.77 1.82
C THR A 101 -33.91 4.50 2.69
N VAL A 102 -34.09 3.25 3.11
CA VAL A 102 -35.14 2.85 4.04
C VAL A 102 -34.94 3.50 5.42
N PRO A 103 -36.00 3.72 6.23
CA PRO A 103 -35.91 4.55 7.44
C PRO A 103 -34.95 4.03 8.52
N SER A 104 -34.69 2.72 8.59
CA SER A 104 -33.77 2.14 9.59
C SER A 104 -32.29 2.34 9.25
N GLN A 105 -31.96 2.64 7.99
CA GLN A 105 -30.59 2.76 7.52
C GLN A 105 -30.10 4.21 7.51
N ILE A 106 -28.78 4.37 7.51
CA ILE A 106 -28.10 5.63 7.18
C ILE A 106 -27.47 5.42 5.81
N ALA A 107 -27.68 6.36 4.88
CA ALA A 107 -26.98 6.36 3.59
C ALA A 107 -25.83 7.36 3.64
N VAL A 108 -24.69 6.97 3.11
CA VAL A 108 -23.44 7.73 3.14
C VAL A 108 -22.89 7.82 1.71
N ALA A 109 -22.53 9.05 1.32
CA ALA A 109 -21.75 9.38 0.13
C ALA A 109 -20.57 10.26 0.55
N PRO A 110 -19.50 10.39 -0.27
CA PRO A 110 -18.41 11.34 -0.01
C PRO A 110 -18.92 12.76 0.27
N GLY A 111 -18.21 13.48 1.13
CA GLY A 111 -18.52 14.88 1.48
C GLY A 111 -19.19 15.05 2.83
N TYR A 112 -19.60 16.30 3.08
CA TYR A 112 -20.15 16.74 4.35
C TYR A 112 -21.67 16.72 4.31
N LEU A 113 -22.29 16.15 5.34
CA LEU A 113 -23.75 16.11 5.47
C LEU A 113 -24.29 17.54 5.65
N GLN A 114 -25.07 18.00 4.69
CA GLN A 114 -25.73 19.29 4.70
C GLN A 114 -27.10 19.22 5.38
N LYS A 115 -27.85 18.15 5.08
CA LYS A 115 -29.22 17.98 5.52
C LYS A 115 -29.61 16.52 5.58
N GLU A 116 -30.40 16.19 6.59
CA GLU A 116 -31.10 14.92 6.72
C GLU A 116 -32.60 15.17 6.89
N TRP A 117 -33.46 14.40 6.21
CA TRP A 117 -34.91 14.46 6.40
C TRP A 117 -35.59 13.13 6.09
N THR A 118 -36.85 13.00 6.51
CA THR A 118 -37.73 11.88 6.14
C THR A 118 -38.89 12.41 5.30
N GLU A 119 -39.20 11.73 4.21
CA GLU A 119 -40.33 12.04 3.35
C GLU A 119 -40.97 10.73 2.89
N GLY A 120 -42.26 10.55 3.19
CA GLY A 120 -42.95 9.29 3.00
C GLY A 120 -42.34 8.17 3.86
N ASP A 121 -41.97 7.07 3.22
CA ASP A 121 -41.34 5.90 3.81
C ASP A 121 -39.82 5.85 3.57
N ARG A 122 -39.20 6.99 3.24
CA ARG A 122 -37.76 7.09 2.94
C ARG A 122 -37.06 8.13 3.79
N ARG A 123 -35.80 7.86 4.11
CA ARG A 123 -34.86 8.79 4.76
C ARG A 123 -33.85 9.29 3.73
N TYR A 124 -33.57 10.59 3.74
CA TYR A 124 -32.77 11.30 2.75
C TYR A 124 -31.58 11.99 3.40
N PHE A 125 -30.47 12.01 2.67
CA PHE A 125 -29.19 12.59 3.09
C PHE A 125 -28.62 13.40 1.94
N HIS A 126 -28.30 14.68 2.19
CA HIS A 126 -27.69 15.58 1.22
C HIS A 126 -26.23 15.81 1.58
N TYR A 127 -25.32 15.43 0.69
CA TYR A 127 -23.87 15.56 0.84
C TYR A 127 -23.31 16.51 -0.22
N ILE A 128 -22.37 17.34 0.21
CA ILE A 128 -21.59 18.22 -0.68
C ILE A 128 -20.11 18.08 -0.30
N GLN A 129 -19.24 17.89 -1.28
CA GLN A 129 -17.80 18.09 -1.11
C GLN A 129 -17.46 19.57 -1.28
N ASP A 130 -16.55 20.08 -0.45
CA ASP A 130 -16.08 21.46 -0.55
C ASP A 130 -14.74 21.59 -1.30
N THR A 131 -14.23 20.49 -1.83
CA THR A 131 -13.05 20.40 -2.69
C THR A 131 -13.34 19.49 -3.88
N PRO A 132 -12.82 19.80 -5.08
CA PRO A 132 -12.94 18.91 -6.23
C PRO A 132 -12.37 17.53 -5.93
N ILE A 133 -13.04 16.48 -6.39
CA ILE A 133 -12.60 15.09 -6.21
C ILE A 133 -12.51 14.39 -7.56
N GLN A 134 -11.78 13.28 -7.64
CA GLN A 134 -11.85 12.41 -8.81
C GLN A 134 -13.30 11.93 -9.01
N SER A 135 -13.67 11.60 -10.25
CA SER A 135 -14.96 10.95 -10.56
C SER A 135 -14.98 9.48 -10.11
N PHE A 136 -14.57 9.26 -8.86
CA PHE A 136 -14.34 8.00 -8.20
C PHE A 136 -14.96 8.10 -6.80
N PHE A 137 -16.19 7.59 -6.69
CA PHE A 137 -17.00 7.69 -5.48
C PHE A 137 -17.94 6.49 -5.36
N THR A 138 -18.53 6.30 -4.18
CA THR A 138 -19.44 5.20 -3.89
C THR A 138 -20.58 5.67 -2.98
N PHE A 139 -21.65 4.88 -2.95
CA PHE A 139 -22.79 5.05 -2.06
C PHE A 139 -22.95 3.80 -1.20
N VAL A 140 -22.96 3.97 0.12
CA VAL A 140 -23.08 2.88 1.09
C VAL A 140 -24.21 3.18 2.04
N SER A 141 -25.01 2.18 2.38
CA SER A 141 -26.11 2.30 3.32
C SER A 141 -26.31 1.01 4.09
N ALA A 142 -26.43 1.13 5.41
CA ALA A 142 -26.76 0.03 6.31
C ALA A 142 -27.37 0.57 7.61
N GLU A 143 -27.83 -0.34 8.47
CA GLU A 143 -28.22 -0.06 9.84
C GLU A 143 -26.95 0.10 10.70
N TYR A 144 -26.52 1.35 10.87
CA TYR A 144 -25.29 1.67 11.59
C TYR A 144 -25.54 2.15 13.02
N GLU A 145 -24.67 1.71 13.92
CA GLU A 145 -24.24 2.51 15.07
C GLU A 145 -22.98 3.31 14.65
N VAL A 146 -22.81 4.51 15.20
CA VAL A 146 -21.71 5.40 14.82
C VAL A 146 -20.85 5.73 16.03
N LEU A 147 -19.60 5.28 16.02
CA LEU A 147 -18.58 5.76 16.95
C LEU A 147 -18.04 7.10 16.42
N LYS A 148 -17.98 8.10 17.30
CA LYS A 148 -17.47 9.44 16.98
C LYS A 148 -16.31 9.80 17.88
N ASP A 149 -15.26 10.32 17.29
CA ASP A 149 -14.07 10.83 17.98
C ASP A 149 -13.45 11.97 17.15
N GLU A 150 -12.30 12.47 17.58
CA GLU A 150 -11.56 13.55 16.91
C GLU A 150 -10.05 13.31 17.03
N ALA A 151 -9.31 13.68 15.99
CA ALA A 151 -7.86 13.87 16.04
C ALA A 151 -7.52 15.36 15.95
N THR A 152 -6.54 15.80 16.72
CA THR A 152 -5.95 17.15 16.58
C THR A 152 -4.60 17.00 15.88
N LEU A 153 -4.48 17.58 14.70
CA LEU A 153 -3.27 17.52 13.87
C LEU A 153 -2.18 18.47 14.39
N PRO A 154 -0.91 18.32 13.95
CA PRO A 154 0.20 19.17 14.39
C PRO A 154 0.00 20.68 14.16
N ASP A 155 -0.76 21.06 13.14
CA ASP A 155 -1.10 22.46 12.84
C ASP A 155 -2.29 23.01 13.66
N GLY A 156 -2.87 22.17 14.52
CA GLY A 156 -4.03 22.48 15.35
C GLY A 156 -5.39 22.22 14.69
N GLN A 157 -5.43 21.74 13.44
CA GLN A 157 -6.66 21.33 12.78
C GLN A 157 -7.31 20.16 13.53
N LYS A 158 -8.62 20.26 13.73
CA LYS A 158 -9.44 19.19 14.30
C LYS A 158 -10.10 18.41 13.18
N VAL A 159 -9.87 17.09 13.15
CA VAL A 159 -10.46 16.17 12.18
C VAL A 159 -11.41 15.24 12.89
N ALA A 160 -12.69 15.29 12.52
CA ALA A 160 -13.69 14.36 13.04
C ALA A 160 -13.43 12.94 12.51
N ILE A 161 -13.47 11.94 13.39
CA ILE A 161 -13.41 10.54 13.02
C ILE A 161 -14.79 9.94 13.26
N GLU A 162 -15.40 9.37 12.23
CA GLU A 162 -16.68 8.66 12.34
C GLU A 162 -16.57 7.23 11.80
N ILE A 163 -16.85 6.25 12.67
CA ILE A 163 -16.79 4.84 12.32
C ILE A 163 -18.23 4.30 12.34
N PHE A 164 -18.74 4.01 11.16
CA PHE A 164 -20.09 3.47 10.92
C PHE A 164 -19.99 1.96 10.91
N HIS A 165 -20.58 1.31 11.89
CA HIS A 165 -20.44 -0.13 12.09
C HIS A 165 -21.78 -0.77 12.40
N HIS A 166 -21.90 -2.07 12.13
CA HIS A 166 -23.05 -2.84 12.53
C HIS A 166 -23.10 -2.89 14.08
N PRO A 167 -24.26 -2.68 14.73
CA PRO A 167 -24.34 -2.55 16.20
C PRO A 167 -23.77 -3.73 17.01
N LYS A 168 -23.63 -4.90 16.40
CA LYS A 168 -23.05 -6.11 17.03
C LYS A 168 -21.54 -6.27 16.80
N HIS A 169 -20.93 -5.52 15.88
CA HIS A 169 -19.53 -5.70 15.47
C HIS A 169 -18.63 -4.67 16.15
N LYS A 170 -18.45 -4.82 17.46
CA LYS A 170 -17.67 -3.88 18.29
C LYS A 170 -16.22 -4.31 18.51
N TYR A 171 -15.82 -5.47 17.98
CA TYR A 171 -14.58 -6.18 18.33
C TYR A 171 -13.31 -5.39 18.01
N ASN A 172 -13.28 -4.70 16.87
CA ASN A 172 -12.07 -4.05 16.34
C ASN A 172 -12.17 -2.52 16.25
N LEU A 173 -13.20 -1.90 16.86
CA LEU A 173 -13.40 -0.45 16.81
C LEU A 173 -12.19 0.33 17.31
N ASP A 174 -11.56 -0.12 18.39
CA ASP A 174 -10.37 0.53 18.95
C ASP A 174 -9.17 0.49 17.99
N ARG A 175 -9.01 -0.60 17.22
CA ARG A 175 -7.92 -0.73 16.23
C ARG A 175 -8.12 0.24 15.07
N PHE A 176 -9.34 0.29 14.53
CA PHE A 176 -9.71 1.23 13.47
C PHE A 176 -9.49 2.69 13.91
N LEU A 177 -10.03 3.03 15.08
CA LEU A 177 -9.93 4.38 15.64
C LEU A 177 -8.48 4.78 15.89
N GLN A 178 -7.68 3.88 16.47
CA GLN A 178 -6.29 4.16 16.79
C GLN A 178 -5.43 4.29 15.53
N SER A 179 -5.66 3.46 14.51
CA SER A 179 -4.98 3.59 13.21
C SER A 179 -5.25 4.94 12.57
N TYR A 180 -6.51 5.40 12.57
CA TYR A 180 -6.82 6.75 12.09
C TYR A 180 -6.20 7.85 12.93
N LYS A 181 -6.20 7.77 14.26
CA LYS A 181 -5.56 8.80 15.11
C LYS A 181 -4.05 8.89 14.88
N ASP A 182 -3.38 7.74 14.87
CA ASP A 182 -1.93 7.67 14.67
C ASP A 182 -1.57 8.14 13.26
N GLY A 183 -2.27 7.62 12.24
CA GLY A 183 -2.03 7.93 10.84
C GLY A 183 -2.33 9.38 10.50
N LEU A 184 -3.47 9.94 10.95
CA LEU A 184 -3.81 11.35 10.70
C LEU A 184 -2.74 12.27 11.28
N THR A 185 -2.24 11.96 12.47
CA THR A 185 -1.20 12.76 13.11
C THR A 185 0.13 12.63 12.37
N TYR A 186 0.63 11.39 12.21
CA TYR A 186 1.95 11.14 11.63
C TYR A 186 2.01 11.53 10.15
N PHE A 187 1.04 11.13 9.33
CA PHE A 187 1.04 11.46 7.91
C PHE A 187 0.89 12.96 7.67
N SER A 188 0.11 13.68 8.51
CA SER A 188 0.03 15.14 8.42
C SER A 188 1.33 15.83 8.76
N GLU A 189 2.05 15.34 9.78
CA GLU A 189 3.37 15.85 10.16
C GLU A 189 4.40 15.60 9.07
N THR A 190 4.39 14.39 8.49
CA THR A 190 5.43 13.91 7.59
C THR A 190 5.21 14.34 6.15
N TYR A 191 4.01 14.12 5.59
CA TYR A 191 3.75 14.28 4.15
C TYR A 191 3.09 15.62 3.81
N GLY A 192 2.52 16.32 4.79
CA GLY A 192 1.82 17.60 4.62
C GLY A 192 0.38 17.53 5.14
N ASN A 193 -0.28 18.68 5.31
CA ASN A 193 -1.56 18.75 6.02
C ASN A 193 -2.67 17.90 5.36
N PHE A 194 -3.52 17.30 6.20
CA PHE A 194 -4.71 16.60 5.75
C PHE A 194 -5.78 17.57 5.22
N GLN A 195 -6.29 17.30 4.02
CA GLN A 195 -7.14 18.22 3.25
C GLN A 195 -8.59 18.30 3.76
N PHE A 196 -9.06 17.32 4.54
CA PHE A 196 -10.46 17.22 4.97
C PHE A 196 -10.66 17.53 6.46
N ARG A 197 -11.89 17.88 6.83
CA ARG A 197 -12.29 18.07 8.25
C ARG A 197 -12.84 16.80 8.90
N GLN A 198 -12.94 15.70 8.15
CA GLN A 198 -13.43 14.42 8.64
C GLN A 198 -12.71 13.26 7.95
N MET A 199 -12.70 12.11 8.61
CA MET A 199 -12.36 10.82 8.02
C MET A 199 -13.39 9.78 8.48
N ARG A 200 -13.95 9.03 7.54
CA ARG A 200 -15.00 8.05 7.84
C ARG A 200 -14.56 6.64 7.48
N LEU A 201 -14.93 5.69 8.31
CA LEU A 201 -14.83 4.25 8.02
C LEU A 201 -16.23 3.65 8.02
N LEU A 202 -16.59 2.95 6.95
CA LEU A 202 -17.94 2.41 6.76
C LEU A 202 -17.89 0.89 6.64
N GLU A 203 -18.50 0.18 7.59
CA GLU A 203 -18.72 -1.25 7.42
C GLU A 203 -19.67 -1.50 6.24
N PHE A 204 -19.31 -2.42 5.35
CA PHE A 204 -20.21 -2.84 4.27
C PHE A 204 -20.23 -4.37 4.10
N PRO A 205 -21.22 -4.92 3.37
CA PRO A 205 -21.53 -6.35 3.39
C PRO A 205 -20.34 -7.30 3.19
N ARG A 206 -20.37 -8.40 3.95
CA ARG A 206 -19.36 -9.48 4.01
C ARG A 206 -18.83 -10.01 2.69
N TYR A 207 -19.60 -10.00 1.62
CA TYR A 207 -19.24 -10.76 0.41
C TYR A 207 -18.20 -10.08 -0.47
N ALA A 208 -17.84 -8.83 -0.18
CA ALA A 208 -16.94 -8.04 -0.99
C ALA A 208 -15.45 -8.39 -0.82
N GLY A 209 -14.98 -8.56 0.42
CA GLY A 209 -13.61 -8.99 0.71
C GLY A 209 -12.51 -7.95 0.46
N PHE A 210 -12.84 -6.65 0.49
CA PHE A 210 -11.88 -5.56 0.30
C PHE A 210 -12.18 -4.36 1.22
N ALA A 211 -11.26 -3.40 1.25
CA ALA A 211 -11.46 -2.02 1.66
C ALA A 211 -11.12 -1.10 0.48
N GLN A 212 -11.69 0.10 0.43
CA GLN A 212 -11.41 1.04 -0.66
C GLN A 212 -11.49 2.48 -0.20
N SER A 213 -10.45 3.25 -0.50
CA SER A 213 -10.35 4.63 -0.08
C SER A 213 -10.97 5.58 -1.09
N PHE A 214 -12.12 6.16 -0.75
CA PHE A 214 -12.69 7.32 -1.43
C PHE A 214 -12.37 8.60 -0.65
N PRO A 215 -12.51 9.80 -1.25
CA PRO A 215 -12.26 11.06 -0.57
C PRO A 215 -13.03 11.15 0.75
N ASN A 216 -12.29 11.25 1.86
CA ASN A 216 -12.76 11.27 3.26
C ASN A 216 -13.65 10.11 3.73
N THR A 217 -13.79 9.04 2.94
CA THR A 217 -14.78 7.97 3.19
C THR A 217 -14.26 6.62 2.73
N VAL A 218 -14.02 5.71 3.66
CA VAL A 218 -13.45 4.39 3.39
C VAL A 218 -14.45 3.31 3.74
N PRO A 219 -15.10 2.66 2.77
CA PRO A 219 -15.79 1.40 3.01
C PRO A 219 -14.79 0.28 3.28
N PHE A 220 -15.09 -0.53 4.31
CA PHE A 220 -14.30 -1.67 4.75
C PHE A 220 -15.23 -2.87 4.93
N SER A 221 -14.99 -3.98 4.23
CA SER A 221 -15.96 -5.09 4.22
C SER A 221 -15.96 -5.88 5.53
N GLU A 222 -17.14 -6.33 5.97
CA GLU A 222 -17.34 -7.12 7.21
C GLU A 222 -16.32 -8.27 7.33
N SER A 223 -16.18 -9.09 6.27
CA SER A 223 -15.29 -10.26 6.25
C SER A 223 -13.83 -9.91 6.36
N PHE A 224 -13.46 -8.67 6.04
CA PHE A 224 -12.07 -8.30 5.96
C PHE A 224 -11.55 -7.89 7.33
N GLY A 225 -12.20 -6.96 8.05
CA GLY A 225 -11.63 -6.42 9.30
C GLY A 225 -12.53 -6.40 10.52
N TRP A 226 -13.86 -6.40 10.34
CA TRP A 226 -14.80 -6.16 11.44
C TRP A 226 -14.96 -7.36 12.38
N VAL A 227 -14.81 -8.56 11.84
CA VAL A 227 -14.89 -9.83 12.57
C VAL A 227 -13.54 -10.54 12.66
N ALA A 228 -12.44 -9.82 12.42
CA ALA A 228 -11.08 -10.33 12.56
C ALA A 228 -10.82 -10.79 14.00
N ASP A 229 -10.16 -11.93 14.15
CA ASP A 229 -9.74 -12.51 15.42
C ASP A 229 -8.24 -12.22 15.62
N PHE A 230 -7.91 -11.70 16.80
CA PHE A 230 -6.54 -11.37 17.24
C PHE A 230 -6.31 -11.93 18.65
N SER A 231 -6.90 -13.10 18.93
CA SER A 231 -6.75 -13.79 20.20
C SER A 231 -5.36 -14.42 20.37
N ASP A 232 -4.64 -14.67 19.27
CA ASP A 232 -3.20 -14.93 19.32
C ASP A 232 -2.46 -13.59 19.38
N PRO A 233 -1.67 -13.32 20.44
CA PRO A 233 -0.90 -12.07 20.54
C PRO A 233 0.13 -11.90 19.42
N ASN A 234 0.50 -13.00 18.74
CA ASN A 234 1.43 -13.01 17.61
C ASN A 234 0.74 -12.79 16.25
N ASP A 235 -0.58 -12.64 16.20
CA ASP A 235 -1.27 -12.31 14.96
C ASP A 235 -0.83 -10.93 14.45
N PHE A 236 -0.60 -10.85 13.13
CA PHE A 236 -0.35 -9.58 12.48
C PHE A 236 -1.61 -8.72 12.55
N ASP A 237 -1.52 -7.52 13.13
CA ASP A 237 -2.64 -6.58 13.21
C ASP A 237 -2.91 -5.92 11.85
N TYR A 238 -3.37 -6.74 10.91
CA TYR A 238 -3.66 -6.33 9.55
C TYR A 238 -4.84 -5.34 9.51
N VAL A 239 -5.70 -5.32 10.53
CA VAL A 239 -6.78 -4.32 10.64
C VAL A 239 -6.18 -2.94 10.87
N TYR A 240 -5.23 -2.80 11.80
CA TYR A 240 -4.52 -1.53 12.00
C TYR A 240 -3.75 -1.13 10.75
N TYR A 241 -3.03 -2.07 10.14
CA TYR A 241 -2.25 -1.88 8.92
C TYR A 241 -3.10 -1.39 7.74
N VAL A 242 -4.13 -2.16 7.34
CA VAL A 242 -4.99 -1.83 6.19
C VAL A 242 -5.74 -0.52 6.44
N THR A 243 -6.18 -0.25 7.67
CA THR A 243 -6.83 1.04 7.97
C THR A 243 -5.86 2.22 7.76
N GLY A 244 -4.59 2.02 8.09
CA GLY A 244 -3.52 2.99 7.82
C GLY A 244 -3.26 3.15 6.32
N HIS A 245 -3.29 2.05 5.56
CA HIS A 245 -3.16 2.04 4.10
C HIS A 245 -4.27 2.85 3.43
N GLU A 246 -5.53 2.56 3.78
CA GLU A 246 -6.68 3.29 3.23
C GLU A 246 -6.67 4.77 3.62
N LEU A 247 -6.16 5.12 4.80
CA LEU A 247 -5.94 6.51 5.17
C LEU A 247 -4.79 7.16 4.37
N ALA A 248 -3.70 6.44 4.12
CA ALA A 248 -2.56 6.95 3.38
C ALA A 248 -2.93 7.34 1.94
N HIS A 249 -3.89 6.64 1.33
CA HIS A 249 -4.46 7.02 0.03
C HIS A 249 -5.00 8.46 -0.03
N GLN A 250 -5.37 9.05 1.12
CA GLN A 250 -5.82 10.44 1.16
C GLN A 250 -4.70 11.41 0.74
N TRP A 251 -3.42 11.08 0.94
CA TRP A 251 -2.27 11.77 0.35
C TRP A 251 -1.90 11.15 -1.01
N TRP A 252 -1.84 9.82 -1.05
CA TRP A 252 -1.32 9.00 -2.14
C TRP A 252 -2.46 8.45 -3.01
N GLY A 253 -2.95 9.28 -3.93
CA GLY A 253 -4.08 8.95 -4.79
C GLY A 253 -5.15 10.04 -4.82
N HIS A 254 -5.39 10.72 -3.69
CA HIS A 254 -6.39 11.81 -3.59
C HIS A 254 -5.81 13.22 -3.53
N GLN A 255 -4.73 13.48 -2.76
CA GLN A 255 -4.00 14.75 -2.90
C GLN A 255 -3.10 14.71 -4.12
N ILE A 256 -2.25 13.69 -4.22
CA ILE A 256 -1.46 13.43 -5.41
C ILE A 256 -2.23 12.43 -6.27
N THR A 257 -2.94 12.93 -7.27
CA THR A 257 -3.64 12.10 -8.24
C THR A 257 -2.65 11.64 -9.32
N PRO A 258 -2.32 10.33 -9.39
CA PRO A 258 -1.34 9.84 -10.35
C PRO A 258 -1.86 9.91 -11.78
N ASN A 259 -0.95 10.10 -12.74
CA ASN A 259 -1.27 10.10 -14.17
C ASN A 259 -1.41 8.68 -14.74
N ASN A 260 -1.97 8.55 -15.94
CA ASN A 260 -2.16 7.27 -16.62
C ASN A 260 -0.92 6.87 -17.45
N THR A 261 0.22 6.70 -16.77
CA THR A 261 1.46 6.18 -17.36
C THR A 261 1.97 4.96 -16.59
N ARG A 262 2.85 4.17 -17.22
CA ARG A 262 3.41 2.95 -16.60
C ARG A 262 4.11 3.26 -15.27
N GLY A 263 3.88 2.41 -14.27
CA GLY A 263 4.41 2.59 -12.92
C GLY A 263 3.65 3.60 -12.05
N SER A 264 2.64 4.31 -12.55
CA SER A 264 1.95 5.32 -11.74
C SER A 264 1.21 4.77 -10.50
N ASN A 265 0.87 3.48 -10.46
CA ASN A 265 0.40 2.82 -9.24
C ASN A 265 1.41 2.84 -8.08
N LEU A 266 2.70 3.09 -8.34
CA LEU A 266 3.68 3.30 -7.26
C LEU A 266 3.31 4.49 -6.38
N THR A 267 2.70 5.53 -6.96
CA THR A 267 2.26 6.69 -6.20
C THR A 267 1.07 6.37 -5.32
N SER A 268 0.09 5.60 -5.79
CA SER A 268 -1.11 5.30 -4.99
C SER A 268 -0.93 4.12 -4.05
N GLU A 269 -0.40 3.00 -4.54
CA GLU A 269 -0.33 1.75 -3.78
C GLU A 269 0.98 1.62 -3.01
N ALA A 270 2.13 1.77 -3.68
CA ALA A 270 3.41 1.54 -3.01
C ALA A 270 3.68 2.55 -1.88
N LEU A 271 3.30 3.82 -2.07
CA LEU A 271 3.40 4.82 -1.00
C LEU A 271 2.38 4.58 0.12
N ALA A 272 1.16 4.12 -0.18
CA ALA A 272 0.16 3.80 0.85
C ALA A 272 0.59 2.60 1.70
N GLU A 273 1.09 1.54 1.06
CA GLU A 273 1.68 0.37 1.70
C GLU A 273 2.86 0.76 2.59
N PHE A 274 3.81 1.52 2.04
CA PHE A 274 4.95 2.03 2.80
C PHE A 274 4.52 2.89 3.99
N SER A 275 3.54 3.77 3.83
CA SER A 275 3.02 4.59 4.93
C SER A 275 2.36 3.74 6.02
N ALA A 276 1.54 2.75 5.65
CA ALA A 276 0.95 1.80 6.59
C ALA A 276 2.01 0.98 7.32
N LEU A 277 3.06 0.61 6.59
CA LEU A 277 4.20 -0.12 7.12
C LEU A 277 4.97 0.67 8.18
N ILE A 278 5.31 1.93 7.88
CA ILE A 278 5.98 2.80 8.84
C ILE A 278 5.08 3.09 10.04
N LEU A 279 3.77 3.28 9.84
CA LEU A 279 2.83 3.46 10.94
C LEU A 279 2.80 2.24 11.87
N THR A 280 2.79 1.04 11.28
CA THR A 280 2.81 -0.24 11.99
C THR A 280 4.13 -0.45 12.74
N GLU A 281 5.28 -0.14 12.12
CA GLU A 281 6.59 -0.12 12.79
C GLU A 281 6.60 0.80 14.01
N ARG A 282 6.03 2.00 13.89
CA ARG A 282 6.00 2.97 15.00
C ARG A 282 5.16 2.48 16.18
N ARG A 283 4.12 1.71 15.89
CA ARG A 283 3.22 1.15 16.91
C ARG A 283 3.78 -0.09 17.57
N TYR A 284 4.30 -1.02 16.78
CA TYR A 284 4.68 -2.35 17.24
C TYR A 284 6.21 -2.50 17.42
N GLY A 285 7.00 -1.55 16.94
CA GLY A 285 8.46 -1.57 17.03
C GLY A 285 9.11 -2.26 15.84
N LYS A 286 10.38 -1.91 15.60
CA LYS A 286 11.19 -2.38 14.48
C LYS A 286 11.38 -3.90 14.45
N ASP A 287 11.39 -4.54 15.61
CA ASP A 287 11.63 -5.98 15.71
C ASP A 287 10.48 -6.82 15.14
N ASN A 288 9.26 -6.26 15.11
CA ASN A 288 8.11 -6.89 14.46
C ASN A 288 8.18 -6.87 12.92
N MET A 289 9.07 -6.03 12.35
CA MET A 289 9.19 -5.86 10.91
C MET A 289 9.79 -7.06 10.21
N LYS A 290 10.58 -7.89 10.91
CA LYS A 290 11.17 -9.11 10.34
C LYS A 290 10.11 -10.03 9.73
N ARG A 291 8.99 -10.23 10.44
CA ARG A 291 7.88 -11.08 9.97
C ARG A 291 7.15 -10.42 8.81
N PHE A 292 6.82 -9.14 8.92
CA PHE A 292 6.14 -8.41 7.86
C PHE A 292 6.93 -8.41 6.55
N LEU A 293 8.21 -8.01 6.59
CA LEU A 293 9.04 -7.95 5.39
C LEU A 293 9.26 -9.34 4.78
N LYS A 294 9.24 -10.41 5.60
CA LYS A 294 9.24 -11.77 5.08
C LYS A 294 7.95 -12.10 4.33
N ASP A 295 6.79 -11.77 4.88
CA ASP A 295 5.51 -12.03 4.22
C ASP A 295 5.42 -11.27 2.88
N GLU A 296 5.83 -9.99 2.85
CA GLU A 296 5.94 -9.21 1.61
C GLU A 296 6.91 -9.85 0.60
N LEU A 297 8.07 -10.32 1.06
CA LEU A 297 9.03 -10.99 0.19
C LEU A 297 8.47 -12.29 -0.39
N ASP A 298 7.85 -13.12 0.45
CA ASP A 298 7.28 -14.40 0.01
C ASP A 298 6.12 -14.18 -0.98
N ASP A 299 5.29 -13.16 -0.77
CA ASP A 299 4.19 -12.80 -1.68
C ASP A 299 4.70 -12.20 -2.99
N TYR A 300 5.74 -11.35 -2.95
CA TYR A 300 6.42 -10.88 -4.15
C TYR A 300 7.00 -12.05 -4.97
N LEU A 301 7.74 -12.95 -4.35
CA LEU A 301 8.36 -14.10 -5.01
C LEU A 301 7.31 -15.06 -5.56
N ARG A 302 6.20 -15.26 -4.85
CA ARG A 302 5.04 -16.05 -5.33
C ARG A 302 4.38 -15.38 -6.52
N GLY A 303 4.14 -14.07 -6.48
CA GLY A 303 3.59 -13.31 -7.59
C GLY A 303 4.45 -13.41 -8.85
N ARG A 304 5.76 -13.17 -8.68
CA ARG A 304 6.77 -13.32 -9.74
C ARG A 304 6.81 -14.72 -10.33
N SER A 305 6.74 -15.76 -9.50
CA SER A 305 6.76 -17.16 -9.97
C SER A 305 5.51 -17.56 -10.77
N ASN A 306 4.41 -16.82 -10.61
CA ASN A 306 3.15 -17.03 -11.34
C ASN A 306 2.97 -16.04 -12.50
N GLU A 307 3.94 -15.16 -12.78
CA GLU A 307 3.87 -14.22 -13.90
C GLU A 307 3.97 -14.96 -15.23
N GLY A 308 2.89 -14.92 -16.01
CA GLY A 308 2.76 -15.69 -17.25
C GLY A 308 3.39 -15.04 -18.48
N LYS A 309 3.79 -13.76 -18.40
CA LYS A 309 4.27 -13.00 -19.56
C LYS A 309 5.65 -12.41 -19.35
N LYS A 310 5.76 -11.37 -18.54
CA LYS A 310 7.04 -10.72 -18.21
C LYS A 310 6.93 -9.93 -16.91
N GLU A 311 8.05 -9.80 -16.23
CA GLU A 311 8.19 -8.83 -15.15
C GLU A 311 8.84 -7.54 -15.70
N ASN A 312 8.24 -6.38 -15.43
CA ASN A 312 8.84 -5.09 -15.76
C ASN A 312 9.77 -4.59 -14.64
N VAL A 313 10.71 -3.70 -14.96
CA VAL A 313 11.48 -2.96 -13.93
C VAL A 313 10.54 -2.11 -13.07
N PHE A 314 10.88 -1.87 -11.80
CA PHE A 314 9.96 -1.29 -10.82
C PHE A 314 9.43 0.08 -11.23
N ILE A 315 10.25 0.97 -11.83
CA ILE A 315 9.78 2.28 -12.33
C ILE A 315 8.67 2.17 -13.40
N ASN A 316 8.57 1.02 -14.07
CA ASN A 316 7.59 0.72 -15.11
C ASN A 316 6.63 -0.41 -14.67
N CYS A 317 6.51 -0.69 -13.37
CA CYS A 317 5.75 -1.82 -12.90
C CYS A 317 4.29 -1.77 -13.37
N ASN A 318 3.73 -2.93 -13.69
CA ASN A 318 2.36 -3.08 -14.18
C ASN A 318 1.61 -4.25 -13.52
N ARG A 319 2.12 -4.75 -12.37
CA ARG A 319 1.53 -5.87 -11.61
C ARG A 319 1.34 -5.56 -10.13
N PRO A 320 0.27 -6.09 -9.49
CA PRO A 320 0.02 -5.95 -8.06
C PRO A 320 1.20 -6.33 -7.16
N TYR A 321 1.79 -7.51 -7.39
CA TYR A 321 2.92 -7.98 -6.57
C TYR A 321 4.15 -7.05 -6.65
N GLN A 322 4.23 -6.17 -7.65
CA GLN A 322 5.28 -5.17 -7.77
C GLN A 322 4.97 -3.90 -6.99
N TRP A 323 3.81 -3.27 -7.19
CA TRP A 323 3.54 -2.01 -6.50
C TRP A 323 3.09 -2.19 -5.04
N TYR A 324 2.56 -3.35 -4.66
CA TYR A 324 2.34 -3.68 -3.25
C TYR A 324 3.63 -4.24 -2.64
N ASN A 325 3.93 -5.51 -2.88
CA ASN A 325 4.93 -6.23 -2.10
C ASN A 325 6.38 -5.81 -2.37
N LYS A 326 6.77 -5.74 -3.66
CA LYS A 326 8.09 -5.21 -4.03
C LYS A 326 8.24 -3.75 -3.60
N GLY A 327 7.15 -2.98 -3.67
CA GLY A 327 7.09 -1.58 -3.25
C GLY A 327 7.41 -1.41 -1.77
N SER A 328 6.76 -2.19 -0.91
CA SER A 328 7.03 -2.27 0.53
C SER A 328 8.51 -2.50 0.81
N LEU A 329 9.11 -3.54 0.22
CA LEU A 329 10.53 -3.86 0.40
C LEU A 329 11.47 -2.75 -0.08
N ILE A 330 11.26 -2.26 -1.31
CA ILE A 330 12.16 -1.27 -1.92
C ILE A 330 12.14 0.04 -1.13
N LEU A 331 10.95 0.55 -0.78
CA LEU A 331 10.81 1.82 -0.09
C LEU A 331 11.25 1.70 1.38
N TYR A 332 10.96 0.58 2.03
CA TYR A 332 11.46 0.32 3.38
C TYR A 332 12.99 0.24 3.42
N GLY A 333 13.59 -0.54 2.53
CA GLY A 333 15.05 -0.66 2.43
C GLY A 333 15.71 0.68 2.05
N LEU A 334 15.08 1.50 1.19
CA LEU A 334 15.58 2.84 0.89
C LEU A 334 15.59 3.71 2.15
N ARG A 335 14.47 3.77 2.89
CA ARG A 335 14.36 4.54 4.14
C ARG A 335 15.40 4.11 5.16
N ASP A 336 15.64 2.81 5.30
CA ASP A 336 16.62 2.25 6.21
C ASP A 336 18.07 2.59 5.83
N LEU A 337 18.35 2.80 4.54
CA LEU A 337 19.65 3.23 4.02
C LEU A 337 19.90 4.75 4.12
N ILE A 338 18.91 5.57 3.73
CA ILE A 338 19.07 7.04 3.67
C ILE A 338 18.62 7.75 4.96
N GLY A 339 17.93 7.03 5.84
CA GLY A 339 17.35 7.54 7.09
C GLY A 339 15.95 8.12 6.92
N GLU A 340 15.19 8.09 8.02
CA GLU A 340 13.81 8.63 8.13
C GLU A 340 13.71 10.06 7.61
N GLN A 341 14.57 10.97 8.09
CA GLN A 341 14.51 12.38 7.72
C GLN A 341 14.67 12.62 6.21
N ALA A 342 15.55 11.87 5.53
CA ALA A 342 15.78 12.05 4.10
C ALA A 342 14.59 11.52 3.28
N MET A 343 14.07 10.34 3.64
CA MET A 343 12.88 9.76 3.01
C MET A 343 11.65 10.65 3.20
N ASP A 344 11.37 11.03 4.44
CA ASP A 344 10.24 11.88 4.83
C ASP A 344 10.30 13.23 4.11
N SER A 345 11.49 13.86 4.03
CA SER A 345 11.68 15.10 3.27
C SER A 345 11.42 14.93 1.78
N ALA A 346 11.77 13.78 1.19
CA ALA A 346 11.53 13.50 -0.22
C ALA A 346 10.03 13.42 -0.52
N LEU A 347 9.28 12.66 0.28
CA LEU A 347 7.84 12.49 0.15
C LEU A 347 7.08 13.79 0.45
N HIS A 348 7.52 14.55 1.45
CA HIS A 348 6.97 15.88 1.73
C HIS A 348 7.12 16.83 0.54
N LYS A 349 8.32 16.86 -0.08
CA LYS A 349 8.56 17.71 -1.27
C LYS A 349 7.75 17.25 -2.47
N PHE A 350 7.58 15.94 -2.65
CA PHE A 350 6.74 15.39 -3.70
C PHE A 350 5.28 15.85 -3.53
N ASN A 351 4.75 15.81 -2.30
CA ASN A 351 3.42 16.35 -2.01
C ASN A 351 3.35 17.88 -2.13
N GLN A 352 4.37 18.62 -1.74
CA GLN A 352 4.41 20.07 -1.97
C GLN A 352 4.39 20.45 -3.46
N GLU A 353 5.00 19.65 -4.33
CA GLU A 353 5.05 19.92 -5.77
C GLU A 353 3.74 19.55 -6.49
N PHE A 354 3.08 18.46 -6.09
CA PHE A 354 1.97 17.88 -6.84
C PHE A 354 0.64 17.74 -6.09
N GLY A 355 0.63 17.88 -4.76
CA GLY A 355 -0.57 17.74 -3.95
C GLY A 355 -1.65 18.77 -4.31
N LEU A 356 -2.90 18.32 -4.41
CA LEU A 356 -4.08 19.11 -4.74
C LEU A 356 -3.99 19.83 -6.10
N ARG A 357 -3.19 19.29 -7.03
CA ARG A 357 -3.12 19.81 -8.39
C ARG A 357 -4.41 19.46 -9.14
N GLU A 358 -5.10 20.50 -9.64
CA GLU A 358 -6.36 20.34 -10.37
C GLU A 358 -6.17 20.16 -11.89
N GLU A 359 -5.03 20.63 -12.42
CA GLU A 359 -4.77 20.69 -13.86
C GLU A 359 -3.51 19.91 -14.25
N PRO A 360 -3.49 19.25 -15.42
CA PRO A 360 -2.33 18.49 -15.85
C PRO A 360 -1.11 19.38 -16.19
N PRO A 361 0.12 18.82 -16.19
CA PRO A 361 0.43 17.40 -16.07
C PRO A 361 0.34 16.88 -14.63
N PHE A 362 -0.25 15.70 -14.49
CA PHE A 362 -0.29 14.94 -13.24
C PHE A 362 1.00 14.12 -13.09
N PRO A 363 1.47 13.85 -11.86
CA PRO A 363 2.73 13.13 -11.64
C PRO A 363 2.63 11.64 -11.96
N GLY A 364 3.75 11.04 -12.36
CA GLY A 364 3.91 9.59 -12.48
C GLY A 364 5.09 9.07 -11.66
N SER A 365 5.46 7.80 -11.88
CA SER A 365 6.57 7.16 -11.16
C SER A 365 7.93 7.86 -11.38
N SER A 366 8.14 8.49 -12.55
CA SER A 366 9.35 9.26 -12.83
C SER A 366 9.51 10.48 -11.92
N ASP A 367 8.41 11.13 -11.54
CA ASP A 367 8.41 12.29 -10.66
C ASP A 367 8.70 11.88 -9.21
N LEU A 368 8.10 10.77 -8.76
CA LEU A 368 8.43 10.16 -7.47
C LEU A 368 9.92 9.77 -7.42
N TYR A 369 10.41 9.06 -8.44
CA TYR A 369 11.81 8.64 -8.54
C TYR A 369 12.76 9.83 -8.49
N LYS A 370 12.45 10.94 -9.17
CA LYS A 370 13.25 12.18 -9.12
C LYS A 370 13.39 12.72 -7.69
N HIS A 371 12.32 12.71 -6.91
CA HIS A 371 12.34 13.17 -5.52
C HIS A 371 13.17 12.27 -4.61
N LEU A 372 12.97 10.95 -4.71
CA LEU A 372 13.75 9.96 -3.97
C LEU A 372 15.24 10.05 -4.35
N LYS A 373 15.53 10.19 -5.64
CA LYS A 373 16.88 10.37 -6.16
C LYS A 373 17.56 11.60 -5.60
N ALA A 374 16.86 12.74 -5.53
CA ALA A 374 17.41 13.98 -5.01
C ALA A 374 17.72 13.92 -3.50
N ALA A 375 16.99 13.10 -2.74
CA ALA A 375 17.23 12.89 -1.32
C ALA A 375 18.28 11.81 -1.02
N THR A 376 18.63 10.99 -2.02
CA THR A 376 19.57 9.86 -1.86
C THR A 376 21.02 10.32 -2.11
N PRO A 377 21.94 10.19 -1.14
CA PRO A 377 23.35 10.53 -1.32
C PRO A 377 24.00 9.76 -2.48
N ASP A 378 24.98 10.36 -3.16
CA ASP A 378 25.69 9.75 -4.30
C ASP A 378 26.21 8.34 -4.01
N SER A 379 26.70 8.11 -2.79
CA SER A 379 27.21 6.80 -2.34
C SER A 379 26.15 5.70 -2.23
N LEU A 380 24.86 6.07 -2.23
CA LEU A 380 23.72 5.16 -2.10
C LEU A 380 22.83 5.12 -3.35
N GLN A 381 23.16 5.89 -4.39
CA GLN A 381 22.42 5.91 -5.67
C GLN A 381 22.37 4.54 -6.35
N TYR A 382 23.34 3.66 -6.07
CA TYR A 382 23.34 2.29 -6.58
C TYR A 382 22.07 1.53 -6.18
N TYR A 383 21.54 1.79 -4.97
CA TYR A 383 20.34 1.11 -4.49
C TYR A 383 19.13 1.47 -5.36
N LEU A 384 18.98 2.76 -5.69
CA LEU A 384 17.93 3.22 -6.61
C LEU A 384 18.10 2.61 -8.00
N ASP A 385 19.32 2.54 -8.53
CA ASP A 385 19.56 1.91 -9.82
C ASP A 385 19.17 0.43 -9.84
N ASP A 386 19.62 -0.33 -8.83
CA ASP A 386 19.35 -1.75 -8.73
C ASP A 386 17.87 -2.07 -8.45
N THR A 387 17.17 -1.22 -7.69
CA THR A 387 15.77 -1.48 -7.33
C THR A 387 14.75 -0.90 -8.30
N TRP A 388 15.01 0.26 -8.90
CA TRP A 388 14.07 0.94 -9.81
C TRP A 388 14.28 0.59 -11.28
N ASN A 389 15.54 0.48 -11.72
CA ASN A 389 15.89 0.37 -13.14
C ASN A 389 16.30 -1.06 -13.55
N LYS A 390 16.37 -1.98 -12.60
CA LYS A 390 16.71 -3.39 -12.83
C LYS A 390 15.75 -4.30 -12.07
N ILE A 391 15.70 -5.57 -12.46
CA ILE A 391 15.10 -6.63 -11.67
C ILE A 391 16.24 -7.29 -10.90
N THR A 392 16.50 -6.79 -9.70
CA THR A 392 17.59 -7.27 -8.83
C THR A 392 17.05 -8.21 -7.76
N LEU A 393 17.74 -9.33 -7.57
CA LEU A 393 17.55 -10.25 -6.47
C LEU A 393 18.89 -10.46 -5.75
N TYR A 394 18.84 -11.03 -4.56
CA TYR A 394 20.01 -11.45 -3.81
C TYR A 394 20.05 -12.97 -3.61
N ASP A 395 21.27 -13.50 -3.59
CA ASP A 395 21.66 -14.82 -3.06
C ASP A 395 22.58 -14.53 -1.86
N ASN A 396 21.96 -14.07 -0.77
CA ASN A 396 22.59 -13.90 0.53
C ASN A 396 22.38 -15.17 1.34
N ARG A 397 23.40 -15.62 2.06
CA ARG A 397 23.25 -16.71 3.02
C ARG A 397 24.35 -16.70 4.05
N ALA A 398 24.01 -17.13 5.26
CA ALA A 398 25.01 -17.55 6.24
C ALA A 398 25.50 -18.94 5.84
N GLU A 399 26.81 -19.14 5.76
CA GLU A 399 27.44 -20.43 5.43
C GLU A 399 27.82 -21.19 6.71
N THR A 400 28.46 -20.50 7.66
CA THR A 400 28.79 -21.04 8.99
C THR A 400 28.79 -19.93 10.04
N VAL A 401 28.31 -20.25 11.25
CA VAL A 401 28.30 -19.35 12.40
C VAL A 401 28.98 -20.04 13.58
N GLU A 402 30.19 -19.60 13.93
CA GLU A 402 30.94 -20.16 15.05
C GLU A 402 31.11 -19.08 16.12
N ALA A 403 30.92 -19.42 17.40
CA ALA A 403 31.18 -18.52 18.51
C ALA A 403 32.16 -19.15 19.50
N ARG A 404 33.05 -18.31 20.05
CA ARG A 404 33.87 -18.68 21.22
C ARG A 404 33.60 -17.71 22.36
N LYS A 405 33.50 -18.24 23.57
CA LYS A 405 33.46 -17.42 24.78
C LYS A 405 34.82 -16.75 25.00
N VAL A 406 34.84 -15.43 25.10
CA VAL A 406 36.07 -14.62 25.28
C VAL A 406 36.13 -13.85 26.59
N GLY A 407 35.03 -13.82 27.34
CA GLY A 407 34.93 -13.15 28.64
C GLY A 407 33.68 -13.58 29.42
N ASP A 408 33.38 -12.86 30.50
CA ASP A 408 32.12 -13.06 31.23
C ASP A 408 30.96 -12.51 30.40
N GLU A 409 30.05 -13.39 29.99
CA GLU A 409 28.96 -13.10 29.05
C GLU A 409 29.41 -12.46 27.71
N GLU A 410 30.69 -12.57 27.34
CA GLU A 410 31.22 -12.01 26.09
C GLU A 410 31.62 -13.12 25.13
N TYR A 411 31.14 -13.01 23.89
CA TYR A 411 31.37 -13.97 22.81
C TYR A 411 31.97 -13.28 21.59
N GLU A 412 32.93 -13.95 20.95
CA GLU A 412 33.44 -13.57 19.64
C GLU A 412 32.88 -14.54 18.60
N ILE A 413 32.12 -14.01 17.65
CA ILE A 413 31.44 -14.75 16.59
C ILE A 413 32.26 -14.59 15.30
N THR A 414 32.53 -15.69 14.63
CA THR A 414 33.06 -15.73 13.27
C THR A 414 31.96 -16.21 12.33
N LEU A 415 31.45 -15.27 11.53
CA LEU A 415 30.40 -15.49 10.56
C LEU A 415 31.01 -15.59 9.16
N LYS A 416 30.82 -16.73 8.48
CA LYS A 416 31.07 -16.83 7.04
C LYS A 416 29.75 -16.64 6.33
N ILE A 417 29.74 -15.72 5.38
CA ILE A 417 28.57 -15.41 4.55
C ILE A 417 28.93 -15.49 3.09
N ARG A 418 27.90 -15.65 2.26
CA ARG A 418 27.96 -15.39 0.84
C ARG A 418 26.91 -14.35 0.47
N SER A 419 27.25 -13.46 -0.45
CA SER A 419 26.31 -12.48 -1.00
C SER A 419 26.58 -12.31 -2.49
N GLN A 420 25.53 -12.37 -3.31
CA GLN A 420 25.62 -12.10 -4.74
C GLN A 420 24.33 -11.48 -5.25
N LYS A 421 24.41 -10.32 -5.90
CA LYS A 421 23.28 -9.80 -6.69
C LYS A 421 23.07 -10.61 -7.96
N LEU A 422 21.82 -10.86 -8.29
CA LEU A 422 21.38 -11.48 -9.53
C LEU A 422 20.51 -10.48 -10.28
N TYR A 423 20.87 -10.20 -11.53
CA TYR A 423 20.07 -9.38 -12.43
C TYR A 423 19.24 -10.30 -13.33
N ALA A 424 17.92 -10.16 -13.25
CA ALA A 424 16.99 -10.82 -14.15
C ALA A 424 16.62 -9.92 -15.33
N ASP A 425 16.45 -10.53 -16.51
CA ASP A 425 15.75 -9.90 -17.62
C ASP A 425 14.22 -10.07 -17.50
N GLU A 426 13.47 -9.49 -18.44
CA GLU A 426 12.00 -9.53 -18.47
C GLU A 426 11.44 -10.96 -18.54
N THR A 427 12.23 -11.94 -18.99
CA THR A 427 11.85 -13.36 -19.06
C THR A 427 12.17 -14.14 -17.78
N GLY A 428 12.77 -13.47 -16.79
CA GLY A 428 13.21 -14.06 -15.54
C GLY A 428 14.57 -14.74 -15.62
N LYS A 429 15.31 -14.62 -16.73
CA LYS A 429 16.65 -15.20 -16.83
C LYS A 429 17.64 -14.38 -16.01
N GLU A 430 18.26 -15.03 -15.04
CA GLU A 430 19.19 -14.42 -14.08
C GLU A 430 20.65 -14.51 -14.53
N SER A 431 21.44 -13.50 -14.14
CA SER A 431 22.89 -13.46 -14.30
C SER A 431 23.54 -12.72 -13.14
N ASP A 432 24.79 -13.09 -12.81
CA ASP A 432 25.52 -12.45 -11.72
C ASP A 432 25.73 -10.95 -11.99
N GLY A 433 25.28 -10.13 -11.03
CA GLY A 433 25.54 -8.70 -11.02
C GLY A 433 26.98 -8.38 -10.68
N THR A 434 27.55 -7.38 -11.35
CA THR A 434 28.89 -6.85 -11.05
C THR A 434 28.76 -5.56 -10.23
N TYR A 435 29.32 -5.56 -9.02
CA TYR A 435 29.28 -4.43 -8.09
C TYR A 435 30.46 -4.48 -7.13
N GLU A 436 30.80 -3.35 -6.50
CA GLU A 436 31.92 -3.29 -5.57
C GLU A 436 31.59 -3.87 -4.19
N ALA A 437 30.54 -3.33 -3.55
CA ALA A 437 29.99 -3.78 -2.28
C ALA A 437 28.69 -3.03 -1.99
N ASP A 438 27.76 -3.70 -1.31
CA ASP A 438 26.49 -3.12 -0.86
C ASP A 438 26.46 -3.04 0.67
N TYR A 439 25.74 -2.07 1.21
CA TYR A 439 25.43 -2.02 2.64
C TYR A 439 24.33 -3.04 2.98
N ILE A 440 24.68 -4.08 3.75
CA ILE A 440 23.76 -5.14 4.17
C ILE A 440 23.87 -5.29 5.69
N ASP A 441 22.74 -5.49 6.37
CA ASP A 441 22.73 -5.73 7.80
C ASP A 441 23.36 -7.08 8.13
N ILE A 442 24.23 -7.10 9.13
CA ILE A 442 24.72 -8.30 9.78
C ILE A 442 24.17 -8.32 11.19
N GLY A 443 23.51 -9.41 11.55
CA GLY A 443 22.85 -9.56 12.84
C GLY A 443 23.40 -10.71 13.66
N VAL A 444 23.43 -10.53 14.97
CA VAL A 444 23.62 -11.57 15.99
C VAL A 444 22.51 -11.42 17.01
N PHE A 445 21.81 -12.51 17.32
CA PHE A 445 20.63 -12.54 18.15
C PHE A 445 20.83 -13.51 19.30
N ALA A 446 20.34 -13.14 20.49
CA ALA A 446 20.11 -14.08 21.57
C ALA A 446 18.83 -14.88 21.30
N ALA A 447 18.52 -15.81 22.20
CA ALA A 447 17.28 -16.56 22.11
C ALA A 447 16.05 -15.64 22.09
N ASP A 448 15.10 -15.99 21.23
CA ASP A 448 13.80 -15.31 21.19
C ASP A 448 13.09 -15.48 22.54
N ASP A 449 12.40 -14.45 22.99
CA ASP A 449 11.61 -14.49 24.23
C ASP A 449 10.20 -13.92 24.01
N GLN A 450 9.43 -13.76 25.08
CA GLN A 450 8.11 -13.17 25.02
C GLN A 450 8.04 -11.87 25.82
N ASP A 451 7.35 -10.88 25.29
CA ASP A 451 7.05 -9.64 25.99
C ASP A 451 5.98 -9.84 27.09
N GLU A 452 5.66 -8.76 27.82
CA GLU A 452 4.65 -8.79 28.89
C GLU A 452 3.23 -9.15 28.42
N ASN A 453 2.98 -9.09 27.11
CA ASN A 453 1.70 -9.40 26.47
C ASN A 453 1.72 -10.79 25.80
N GLY A 454 2.78 -11.58 25.97
CA GLY A 454 2.95 -12.90 25.38
C GLY A 454 3.28 -12.88 23.89
N ARG A 455 3.73 -11.73 23.35
CA ARG A 455 4.20 -11.62 21.96
C ARG A 455 5.63 -12.09 21.86
N ASP A 456 5.91 -12.87 20.83
CA ASP A 456 7.25 -13.30 20.49
C ASP A 456 8.10 -12.07 20.13
N ARG A 457 9.28 -11.99 20.73
CA ARG A 457 10.21 -10.88 20.56
C ARG A 457 11.58 -11.43 20.17
N VAL A 458 12.11 -10.87 19.09
CA VAL A 458 13.50 -11.11 18.68
C VAL A 458 14.45 -10.27 19.54
N ASN A 459 15.59 -10.84 19.93
CA ASN A 459 16.54 -10.21 20.85
C ASN A 459 17.89 -9.93 20.16
N PRO A 460 18.05 -8.79 19.47
CA PRO A 460 19.30 -8.45 18.81
C PRO A 460 20.40 -8.12 19.83
N LEU A 461 21.53 -8.84 19.75
CA LEU A 461 22.78 -8.52 20.44
C LEU A 461 23.66 -7.59 19.60
N TYR A 462 23.52 -7.68 18.28
CA TYR A 462 24.21 -6.87 17.29
C TYR A 462 23.35 -6.77 16.03
N LEU A 463 23.21 -5.57 15.47
CA LEU A 463 22.58 -5.35 14.17
C LEU A 463 23.15 -4.08 13.56
N GLU A 464 24.10 -4.23 12.65
CA GLU A 464 24.74 -3.09 11.98
C GLU A 464 24.96 -3.36 10.49
N LYS A 465 25.06 -2.29 9.70
CA LYS A 465 25.34 -2.35 8.26
C LYS A 465 26.82 -2.55 7.99
N HIS A 466 27.13 -3.57 7.20
CA HIS A 466 28.47 -3.84 6.69
C HIS A 466 28.51 -3.61 5.18
N ARG A 467 29.65 -3.17 4.65
CA ARG A 467 29.89 -3.17 3.19
C ARG A 467 30.31 -4.59 2.76
N VAL A 468 29.37 -5.33 2.20
CA VAL A 468 29.56 -6.73 1.78
C VAL A 468 29.86 -6.79 0.28
N LYS A 469 30.95 -7.48 -0.07
CA LYS A 469 31.41 -7.68 -1.45
C LYS A 469 30.71 -8.90 -2.08
N PRO A 470 30.62 -8.98 -3.42
CA PRO A 470 30.15 -10.20 -4.08
C PRO A 470 31.04 -11.41 -3.74
N GLY A 471 30.42 -12.57 -3.57
CA GLY A 471 31.07 -13.82 -3.20
C GLY A 471 31.10 -14.06 -1.69
N GLU A 472 32.13 -14.75 -1.23
CA GLU A 472 32.29 -15.12 0.18
C GLU A 472 32.96 -14.01 1.00
N SER A 473 32.50 -13.82 2.23
CA SER A 473 33.10 -12.92 3.22
C SER A 473 33.15 -13.58 4.59
N THR A 474 34.14 -13.20 5.40
CA THR A 474 34.23 -13.60 6.81
C THR A 474 34.20 -12.36 7.68
N ILE A 475 33.29 -12.32 8.64
CA ILE A 475 33.08 -11.19 9.54
C ILE A 475 33.25 -11.69 10.97
N THR A 476 34.02 -10.97 11.77
CA THR A 476 34.22 -11.26 13.19
C THR A 476 33.56 -10.17 14.03
N ILE A 477 32.65 -10.57 14.92
CA ILE A 477 31.85 -9.66 15.75
C ILE A 477 32.02 -10.05 17.22
N ARG A 478 32.06 -9.06 18.11
CA ARG A 478 32.02 -9.29 19.55
C ARG A 478 30.71 -8.80 20.11
N VAL A 479 30.05 -9.63 20.90
CA VAL A 479 28.78 -9.30 21.54
C VAL A 479 28.82 -9.61 23.03
N LYS A 480 27.95 -8.93 23.77
CA LYS A 480 27.65 -9.25 25.15
C LYS A 480 26.28 -9.94 25.20
N GLY A 481 26.20 -11.09 25.84
CA GLY A 481 25.04 -11.98 25.81
C GLY A 481 25.34 -13.25 24.99
N GLU A 482 24.69 -14.35 25.34
CA GLU A 482 24.85 -15.63 24.65
C GLU A 482 24.15 -15.60 23.28
N PRO A 483 24.90 -15.75 22.17
CA PRO A 483 24.32 -15.72 20.82
C PRO A 483 23.66 -17.07 20.49
N GLU A 484 22.44 -17.03 19.96
CA GLU A 484 21.71 -18.21 19.46
C GLU A 484 21.69 -18.25 17.93
N LYS A 485 21.51 -17.11 17.26
CA LYS A 485 21.46 -17.03 15.78
C LYS A 485 22.30 -15.88 15.27
N ALA A 486 22.88 -16.02 14.07
CA ALA A 486 23.50 -14.91 13.36
C ALA A 486 23.37 -15.05 11.85
N GLY A 487 23.51 -13.95 11.13
CA GLY A 487 23.37 -13.97 9.68
C GLY A 487 23.48 -12.62 8.98
N ILE A 488 23.20 -12.66 7.68
CA ILE A 488 23.16 -11.52 6.75
C ILE A 488 21.71 -11.21 6.37
N ASP A 489 21.35 -9.94 6.28
CA ASP A 489 19.98 -9.46 6.05
C ASP A 489 18.91 -10.19 6.90
N PRO A 490 19.10 -10.28 8.23
CA PRO A 490 18.26 -11.12 9.08
C PRO A 490 16.78 -10.67 9.15
N TYR A 491 16.47 -9.46 8.68
CA TYR A 491 15.14 -8.86 8.69
C TYR A 491 14.49 -8.84 7.30
N ASN A 492 15.10 -9.46 6.28
CA ASN A 492 14.56 -9.58 4.92
C ASN A 492 14.30 -8.22 4.26
N LYS A 493 15.24 -7.28 4.42
CA LYS A 493 15.12 -5.93 3.82
C LYS A 493 15.48 -5.94 2.34
N LEU A 494 16.20 -6.95 1.89
CA LEU A 494 16.57 -7.16 0.50
C LEU A 494 15.68 -8.23 -0.13
N ILE A 495 15.52 -8.14 -1.44
CA ILE A 495 14.76 -9.12 -2.22
C ILE A 495 15.64 -10.36 -2.43
N ASP A 496 15.77 -11.17 -1.39
CA ASP A 496 16.51 -12.42 -1.42
C ASP A 496 15.67 -13.55 -2.02
N ARG A 497 16.31 -14.49 -2.72
CA ARG A 497 15.64 -15.65 -3.31
C ARG A 497 15.26 -16.72 -2.28
N ILE A 498 16.07 -16.86 -1.24
CA ILE A 498 15.95 -17.92 -0.22
C ILE A 498 16.19 -17.27 1.15
N PRO A 499 15.30 -16.37 1.61
CA PRO A 499 15.52 -15.64 2.87
C PRO A 499 15.68 -16.54 4.12
N ASP A 500 15.28 -17.81 4.04
CA ASP A 500 15.39 -18.75 5.16
C ASP A 500 16.84 -19.19 5.46
N ASP A 501 17.78 -19.05 4.52
CA ASP A 501 19.21 -19.38 4.74
C ASP A 501 20.10 -18.15 5.06
N ASN A 502 19.48 -16.98 5.17
CA ASN A 502 20.12 -15.74 5.62
C ASN A 502 20.72 -15.84 7.03
N THR A 503 20.13 -16.66 7.89
CA THR A 503 20.55 -16.85 9.29
C THR A 503 20.76 -18.33 9.62
N GLN A 504 21.73 -18.62 10.48
CA GLN A 504 21.94 -19.96 11.06
C GLN A 504 22.04 -19.90 12.59
N ASP A 505 21.79 -21.05 13.21
CA ASP A 505 22.10 -21.26 14.63
C ASP A 505 23.62 -21.18 14.86
N VAL A 506 23.99 -20.66 16.03
CA VAL A 506 25.39 -20.44 16.40
C VAL A 506 25.98 -21.71 17.03
N ASP A 507 27.10 -22.19 16.49
CA ASP A 507 27.89 -23.26 17.11
C ASP A 507 28.84 -22.68 18.16
N ILE A 508 28.55 -22.92 19.44
CA ILE A 508 29.37 -22.44 20.57
C ILE A 508 30.39 -23.51 20.94
N GLY A 509 31.67 -23.24 20.65
CA GLY A 509 32.81 -24.12 20.92
C GLY A 509 33.42 -24.04 22.32
#